data_AF-X0SKR1-F1
#
_entry.id   AF-X0SKR1-F1
#
_cell.length_a   1.000
_cell.length_b   1.000
_cell.length_c   1.000
_cell.angle_alpha   90.00
_cell.angle_beta   90.00
_cell.angle_gamma   90.00
#
_symmetry.space_group_name_H-M   'P 1'
#
loop_
_entity.id
_entity.type
_entity.pdbx_description
1 polymer ?
#
loop_
_entity_poly.entity_id
_entity_poly.type
_entity_poly.pdbx_seq_one_letter_code
_entity_poly.pdbx_strand_id
1 'polypeptide(L)' 'FRPVEEFKEMMDEMLQTFRSAPTVAGAERVLVAGQREFEAREERLAKGIPLHPPVVGMLQRLADELGLAMPEALPAGPSS' A
#
# COMPACT_ATOMS: atom_id res chain seq x y z
N PHE A 1 -11.98 -28.41 -6.34
CA PHE A 1 -11.64 -27.57 -5.18
C PHE A 1 -10.84 -28.42 -4.21
N ARG A 2 -9.73 -27.90 -3.70
CA ARG A 2 -8.82 -28.62 -2.78
C ARG A 2 -9.07 -28.15 -1.34
N PRO A 3 -8.70 -28.93 -0.31
CA PRO A 3 -8.68 -28.48 1.07
C PRO A 3 -7.92 -27.15 1.23
N VAL A 4 -8.37 -26.30 2.15
CA VAL A 4 -7.84 -24.93 2.28
C VAL A 4 -6.37 -24.93 2.75
N GLU A 5 -5.97 -25.92 3.55
CA GLU A 5 -4.58 -26.14 3.98
C GLU A 5 -3.66 -26.44 2.79
N GLU A 6 -4.01 -27.42 1.94
CA GLU A 6 -3.23 -27.76 0.74
C GLU A 6 -3.17 -26.60 -0.28
N PHE A 7 -4.21 -25.76 -0.31
CA PHE A 7 -4.20 -24.56 -1.13
C PHE A 7 -3.21 -23.51 -0.61
N LYS A 8 -3.17 -23.29 0.71
CA LYS A 8 -2.24 -22.35 1.34
C LYS A 8 -0.79 -22.81 1.20
N GLU A 9 -0.51 -24.09 1.43
CA GLU A 9 0.84 -24.66 1.27
C GLU A 9 1.36 -24.48 -0.16
N MET A 10 0.53 -24.77 -1.17
CA MET A 10 0.91 -24.51 -2.56
C MET A 10 1.17 -23.02 -2.84
N MET A 11 0.37 -22.13 -2.25
CA MET A 11 0.57 -20.68 -2.41
C MET A 11 1.86 -20.21 -1.74
N ASP A 12 2.20 -20.74 -0.58
CA ASP A 12 3.45 -20.44 0.12
C ASP A 12 4.66 -20.93 -0.67
N GLU A 13 4.63 -22.15 -1.22
CA GLU A 13 5.70 -22.67 -2.09
C GLU A 13 5.87 -21.82 -3.37
N MET A 14 4.76 -21.40 -3.97
CA MET A 14 4.77 -20.55 -5.15
C MET A 14 5.37 -19.16 -4.82
N LEU A 15 5.01 -18.56 -3.69
CA LEU A 15 5.55 -17.29 -3.22
C LEU A 15 7.05 -17.37 -2.93
N GLN A 16 7.52 -18.46 -2.31
CA GLN A 16 8.94 -18.72 -2.07
C GLN A 16 9.71 -18.84 -3.38
N THR A 17 9.14 -19.53 -4.37
CA THR A 17 9.74 -19.69 -5.71
C THR A 17 9.88 -18.34 -6.41
N PHE A 18 8.84 -17.48 -6.36
CA PHE A 18 8.92 -16.14 -6.94
C PHE A 18 9.94 -15.25 -6.22
N ARG A 19 10.03 -15.30 -4.89
CA ARG A 19 10.98 -14.52 -4.10
C ARG A 19 12.43 -14.94 -4.29
N SER A 20 12.67 -16.22 -4.56
CA SER A 20 14.00 -16.79 -4.77
C SER A 20 14.46 -16.78 -6.22
N ALA A 21 13.57 -16.44 -7.16
CA ALA A 21 13.91 -16.33 -8.57
C ALA A 21 14.91 -15.19 -8.80
N PRO A 22 16.00 -15.42 -9.56
CA PRO A 22 16.98 -14.40 -9.84
C PRO A 22 16.33 -13.24 -10.60
N THR A 23 16.53 -12.03 -10.08
CA THR A 23 16.07 -10.81 -10.73
C THR A 23 16.94 -10.49 -11.94
N VAL A 24 16.35 -9.87 -12.96
CA VAL A 24 17.14 -9.29 -14.07
C VAL A 24 18.05 -8.19 -13.54
N ALA A 25 19.24 -8.04 -14.14
CA ALA A 25 20.25 -7.09 -13.67
C ALA A 25 19.66 -5.67 -13.54
N GLY A 26 19.70 -5.13 -12.31
CA GLY A 26 19.15 -3.80 -11.99
C GLY A 26 17.80 -3.81 -11.25
N ALA A 27 17.18 -4.97 -11.04
CA ALA A 27 15.99 -5.10 -10.17
C ALA A 27 16.38 -5.70 -8.81
N GLU A 28 16.12 -4.99 -7.71
CA GLU A 28 16.49 -5.41 -6.35
C GLU A 28 15.71 -6.61 -5.82
N ARG A 29 14.47 -6.85 -6.29
CA ARG A 29 13.61 -7.95 -5.83
C ARG A 29 12.46 -8.24 -6.79
N VAL A 30 12.04 -9.51 -6.88
CA VAL A 30 10.78 -9.91 -7.52
C VAL A 30 9.64 -9.43 -6.63
N LEU A 31 8.90 -8.42 -7.09
CA LEU A 31 7.72 -7.92 -6.39
C LEU A 31 6.52 -8.79 -6.77
N VAL A 32 5.93 -9.44 -5.77
CA VAL A 32 4.66 -10.16 -5.92
C VAL A 32 3.53 -9.13 -6.05
N ALA A 33 2.52 -9.42 -6.88
CA ALA A 33 1.32 -8.61 -6.97
C ALA A 33 0.70 -8.39 -5.57
N GLY A 34 0.46 -7.12 -5.19
CA GLY A 34 -0.06 -6.76 -3.86
C GLY A 34 1.02 -6.38 -2.82
N GLN A 35 2.29 -6.78 -3.01
CA GLN A 35 3.37 -6.44 -2.07
C GLN A 35 3.64 -4.92 -2.06
N ARG A 36 3.60 -4.28 -3.24
CA ARG A 36 3.82 -2.83 -3.36
C ARG A 36 2.72 -2.03 -2.67
N GLU A 37 1.48 -2.47 -2.80
CA GLU A 37 0.31 -1.86 -2.21
C GLU A 37 0.33 -2.02 -0.68
N PHE A 38 0.74 -3.19 -0.18
CA PHE A 38 0.93 -3.43 1.25
C PHE A 38 1.99 -2.51 1.85
N GLU A 39 3.19 -2.46 1.26
CA GLU A 39 4.28 -1.58 1.71
C GLU A 39 3.87 -0.10 1.67
N ALA A 40 3.21 0.33 0.59
CA ALA A 40 2.75 1.71 0.45
C ALA A 40 1.57 2.03 1.39
N ARG A 41 0.81 1.04 1.85
CA ARG A 41 -0.23 1.22 2.87
C ARG A 41 0.43 1.44 4.23
N GLU A 42 1.34 0.55 4.64
CA GLU A 42 2.07 0.68 5.91
C GLU A 42 2.80 2.01 6.00
N GLU A 43 3.49 2.41 4.93
CA GLU A 43 4.17 3.71 4.88
C GLU A 43 3.21 4.89 5.04
N ARG A 44 2.07 4.88 4.33
CA ARG A 44 1.10 5.98 4.39
C ARG A 44 0.33 6.04 5.70
N LEU A 45 0.15 4.89 6.37
CA LEU A 45 -0.39 4.85 7.71
C LEU A 45 0.60 5.45 8.71
N ALA A 46 1.91 5.26 8.53
CA ALA A 46 2.92 5.79 9.45
C ALA A 46 3.28 7.27 9.18
N LYS A 47 3.42 7.67 7.90
CA LYS A 47 3.95 8.98 7.48
C LYS A 47 2.89 9.94 6.94
N GLY A 48 1.64 9.49 6.80
CA GLY A 48 0.57 10.22 6.13
C GLY A 48 0.57 10.02 4.61
N ILE A 49 -0.50 10.51 3.97
CA ILE A 49 -0.71 10.37 2.53
C ILE A 49 -0.17 11.62 1.81
N PRO A 50 0.84 11.50 0.94
CA PRO A 50 1.30 12.62 0.14
C PRO A 50 0.24 12.99 -0.90
N LEU A 51 -0.22 14.24 -0.87
CA LEU A 51 -1.15 14.79 -1.85
C LEU A 51 -0.42 15.81 -2.74
N HIS A 52 -0.77 15.83 -4.02
CA HIS A 52 -0.23 16.83 -4.95
C HIS A 52 -0.82 18.22 -4.63
N PRO A 53 -0.06 19.33 -4.69
CA PRO A 53 -0.54 20.66 -4.27
C PRO A 53 -1.88 21.13 -4.90
N PRO A 54 -2.17 20.89 -6.19
CA PRO A 54 -3.48 21.18 -6.79
C PRO A 54 -4.64 20.40 -6.16
N VAL A 55 -4.42 19.18 -5.67
CA VAL A 55 -5.44 18.38 -4.98
C VAL A 55 -5.78 19.04 -3.64
N VAL A 56 -4.77 19.50 -2.91
CA VAL A 56 -4.98 20.26 -1.66
C VAL A 56 -5.78 21.54 -1.93
N GLY A 57 -5.43 22.30 -2.98
CA GLY A 57 -6.17 23.51 -3.35
C GLY A 57 -7.61 23.24 -3.77
N MET A 58 -7.89 22.12 -4.45
CA MET A 58 -9.25 21.70 -4.79
C MET A 58 -10.05 21.34 -3.53
N LEU A 59 -9.46 20.58 -2.61
CA LEU A 59 -10.11 20.21 -1.34
C LEU A 59 -10.41 21.44 -0.48
N GLN A 60 -9.49 22.41 -0.42
CA GLN A 60 -9.69 23.65 0.32
C GLN A 60 -10.88 24.45 -0.24
N ARG A 61 -10.95 24.63 -1.56
CA ARG A 61 -12.07 25.34 -2.19
C ARG A 61 -13.41 24.65 -1.89
N LEU A 62 -13.44 23.33 -1.97
CA LEU A 62 -14.64 22.56 -1.67
C LEU A 62 -15.06 22.67 -0.20
N ALA A 63 -14.09 22.66 0.72
CA ALA A 63 -14.34 22.86 2.14
C ALA A 63 -14.94 24.24 2.41
N ASP A 64 -14.37 25.29 1.79
CA ASP A 64 -14.85 26.66 1.92
C ASP A 64 -16.28 26.83 1.34
N GLU A 65 -16.55 26.27 0.15
CA GLU A 65 -17.87 26.30 -0.50
C GLU A 65 -18.95 25.60 0.34
N LEU A 66 -18.59 24.51 1.01
CA LEU A 66 -19.52 23.72 1.82
C LEU A 66 -19.57 24.15 3.29
N GLY A 67 -18.74 25.12 3.70
CA GLY A 67 -18.61 25.53 5.11
C GLY A 67 -18.07 24.43 6.02
N LEU A 68 -17.24 23.52 5.48
CA LEU A 68 -16.62 22.41 6.19
C LEU A 68 -15.19 22.75 6.61
N ALA A 69 -14.74 22.15 7.70
CA ALA A 69 -13.33 22.18 8.06
C ALA A 69 -12.53 21.24 7.14
N MET A 70 -11.29 21.62 6.83
CA MET A 70 -10.37 20.74 6.11
C MET A 70 -10.12 19.45 6.92
N PRO A 71 -10.06 18.29 6.25
CA PRO A 71 -9.77 17.04 6.93
C PRO A 71 -8.35 17.10 7.53
N GLU A 72 -8.25 16.69 8.79
CA GLU A 72 -6.96 16.50 9.44
C GLU A 72 -6.20 15.34 8.76
N ALA A 73 -4.87 15.39 8.81
CA ALA A 73 -4.07 14.25 8.38
C ALA A 73 -4.47 13.02 9.18
N LEU A 74 -4.60 11.87 8.51
CA LEU A 74 -4.88 10.61 9.21
C LEU A 74 -3.82 10.42 10.31
N PRO A 75 -4.23 10.16 11.57
CA PRO A 75 -3.28 9.93 12.64
C PRO A 75 -2.39 8.74 12.27
N ALA A 76 -1.11 8.82 12.63
CA ALA A 76 -0.18 7.73 12.40
C ALA A 76 -0.77 6.44 13.00
N GLY A 77 -0.93 5.40 12.18
CA GLY A 77 -1.42 4.10 12.64
C GLY A 77 -0.53 3.56 13.78
N PRO A 78 -1.07 2.73 14.69
CA PRO A 78 -0.28 2.20 15.80
C PRO A 78 0.95 1.48 15.25
N SER A 79 2.15 1.96 15.63
CA SER A 79 3.41 1.28 15.37
C SER A 79 3.34 -0.09 16.06
N SER A 80 3.13 -1.17 15.31
CA SER A 80 3.30 -2.55 15.78
C SER A 80 4.58 -3.14 15.20
#